data_AF-A0A961DM91-F1
#
_entry.id   AF-A0A961DM91-F1
#
_cell.length_a   1.000
_cell.length_b   1.000
_cell.length_c   1.000
_cell.angle_alpha   90.00
_cell.angle_beta   90.00
_cell.angle_gamma   90.00
#
_symmetry.space_group_name_H-M   'P 1'
#
loop_
_entity.id
_entity.type
_entity.pdbx_description
1 polymer ?
#
loop_
_entity_poly.entity_id
_entity_poly.type
_entity_poly.pdbx_seq_one_letter_code
_entity_poly.pdbx_strand_id
1 'polypeptide(L)'
;MDRLNTSKDGWGRSARRTASIITALFLLVGFASGCESTDAERNEVVSLVNQTRAASGLGQLAGNATLDIKADNWAQKLRNECRLSHSRLADGAPGEWRKLGENVGYGGTIAQVHTAYLNSPGHKANILDPSFTSMGAAAVWGMCDGQYRVFTVQVFMKS
;
A
#
# COMPACT_ATOMS: atom_id res chain seq x y z
N MET A 1 9.98 -37.30 83.69
CA MET A 1 10.44 -38.20 82.62
C MET A 1 10.67 -37.32 81.38
N ASP A 2 11.82 -36.69 81.28
CA ASP A 2 13.05 -37.22 80.67
C ASP A 2 13.01 -37.21 79.13
N ARG A 3 13.74 -36.23 78.55
CA ARG A 3 14.80 -36.35 77.53
C ARG A 3 14.69 -35.42 76.31
N LEU A 4 15.76 -34.60 76.20
CA LEU A 4 16.64 -34.36 75.03
C LEU A 4 15.99 -33.84 73.74
N ASN A 5 16.22 -32.58 73.33
CA ASN A 5 17.43 -32.07 72.66
C ASN A 5 17.86 -32.90 71.43
N THR A 6 17.62 -32.35 70.23
CA THR A 6 18.66 -32.16 69.22
C THR A 6 18.32 -30.95 68.33
N SER A 7 19.13 -29.89 68.46
CA SER A 7 19.39 -28.94 67.38
C SER A 7 20.54 -29.46 66.49
N LYS A 8 20.84 -28.67 65.45
CA LYS A 8 21.82 -28.83 64.36
C LYS A 8 21.15 -29.42 63.11
N ASP A 9 21.19 -28.77 61.94
CA ASP A 9 22.38 -28.17 61.34
C ASP A 9 22.09 -26.83 60.65
N GLY A 10 23.05 -25.92 60.75
CA GLY A 10 23.16 -24.76 59.88
C GLY A 10 24.22 -25.00 58.82
N TRP A 11 24.01 -24.52 57.59
CA TRP A 11 25.00 -23.71 56.87
C TRP A 11 24.44 -23.22 55.53
N GLY A 12 24.47 -21.91 55.31
CA GLY A 12 24.10 -21.27 54.06
C GLY A 12 24.35 -19.78 54.13
N ARG A 13 25.60 -19.40 53.86
CA ARG A 13 26.14 -18.04 53.94
C ARG A 13 25.40 -17.05 53.02
N SER A 14 24.94 -15.97 53.65
CA SER A 14 25.04 -14.56 53.25
C SER A 14 25.21 -14.16 51.76
N ALA A 15 24.33 -13.22 51.40
CA ALA A 15 24.57 -12.03 50.56
C ALA A 15 24.52 -12.20 49.04
N ARG A 16 23.56 -11.50 48.41
CA ARG A 16 23.75 -10.15 47.86
C ARG A 16 22.43 -9.63 47.31
N ARG A 17 22.14 -8.35 47.61
CA ARG A 17 21.05 -7.59 46.97
C ARG A 17 21.43 -7.39 45.50
N THR A 18 20.53 -7.74 44.59
CA THR A 18 20.53 -7.20 43.23
C THR A 18 19.12 -6.68 42.95
N ALA A 19 19.01 -5.37 42.87
CA ALA A 19 17.89 -4.72 42.20
C ALA A 19 17.95 -5.10 40.71
N SER A 20 16.87 -5.63 40.16
CA SER A 20 16.74 -5.83 38.73
C SER A 20 15.80 -4.76 38.18
N ILE A 21 16.42 -3.70 37.65
CA ILE A 21 15.84 -2.88 36.58
C ILE A 21 15.93 -3.73 35.31
N ILE A 22 14.81 -4.12 34.73
CA ILE A 22 14.74 -4.52 33.31
C ILE A 22 13.56 -3.79 32.67
N THR A 23 13.91 -2.60 32.18
CA THR A 23 13.55 -2.00 30.89
C THR A 23 12.27 -2.52 30.22
N ALA A 24 11.28 -1.63 30.09
CA ALA A 24 10.21 -1.76 29.10
C ALA A 24 10.85 -1.80 27.70
N LEU A 25 10.90 -2.99 27.09
CA LEU A 25 11.26 -3.13 25.70
C LEU A 25 10.03 -2.70 24.87
N PHE A 26 10.02 -1.45 24.44
CA PHE A 26 9.11 -1.02 23.37
C PHE A 26 9.44 -1.86 22.14
N LEU A 27 8.59 -2.83 21.82
CA LEU A 27 8.59 -3.48 20.52
C LEU A 27 8.18 -2.44 19.48
N LEU A 28 9.18 -1.72 18.96
CA LEU A 28 9.08 -1.01 17.70
C LEU A 28 9.01 -2.07 16.59
N VAL A 29 7.83 -2.63 16.37
CA VAL A 29 7.54 -3.28 15.09
C VAL A 29 7.26 -2.15 14.11
N GLY A 30 8.33 -1.63 13.50
CA GLY A 30 8.21 -0.81 12.31
C GLY A 30 7.61 -1.66 11.21
N PHE A 31 6.31 -1.53 10.97
CA PHE A 31 5.70 -2.11 9.79
C PHE A 31 6.21 -1.31 8.60
N ALA A 32 7.22 -1.86 7.91
CA ALA A 32 7.42 -1.53 6.51
C ALA A 32 6.21 -2.09 5.75
N SER A 33 5.14 -1.29 5.62
CA SER A 33 4.04 -1.64 4.75
C SER A 33 4.59 -1.59 3.32
N GLY A 34 4.89 -2.76 2.75
CA GLY A 34 5.01 -2.88 1.30
C GLY A 34 3.70 -2.48 0.63
N CYS A 35 3.69 -2.41 -0.70
CA CYS A 35 2.43 -2.24 -1.43
C CYS A 35 1.44 -3.32 -0.99
N GLU A 36 0.20 -2.91 -0.72
CA GLU A 36 -0.87 -3.85 -0.40
C GLU A 36 -1.39 -4.55 -1.66
N SER A 37 -1.42 -3.83 -2.79
CA SER A 37 -1.70 -4.39 -4.11
C SER A 37 -0.66 -5.46 -4.45
N THR A 38 -1.12 -6.66 -4.75
CA THR A 38 -0.25 -7.73 -5.24
C THR A 38 0.27 -7.42 -6.65
N ASP A 39 1.35 -8.10 -7.05
CA ASP A 39 1.87 -8.01 -8.42
C ASP A 39 0.83 -8.42 -9.46
N ALA A 40 0.00 -9.44 -9.18
CA ALA A 40 -1.03 -9.89 -10.10
C ALA A 40 -2.09 -8.79 -10.34
N GLU A 41 -2.59 -8.18 -9.28
CA GLU A 41 -3.62 -7.13 -9.37
C GLU A 41 -3.07 -5.86 -10.04
N ARG A 42 -1.84 -5.47 -9.68
CA ARG A 42 -1.17 -4.32 -10.31
C ARG A 42 -0.94 -4.56 -11.80
N ASN A 43 -0.46 -5.75 -12.16
CA ASN A 43 -0.25 -6.13 -13.57
C ASN A 43 -1.56 -6.19 -14.34
N GLU A 44 -2.68 -6.58 -13.72
CA GLU A 44 -4.00 -6.51 -14.36
C GLU A 44 -4.38 -5.07 -14.73
N VAL A 45 -4.23 -4.12 -13.80
CA VAL A 45 -4.51 -2.70 -14.07
C VAL A 45 -3.63 -2.16 -15.20
N VAL A 46 -2.31 -2.42 -15.14
CA VAL A 46 -1.36 -1.98 -16.18
C VAL A 46 -1.67 -2.62 -17.54
N SER A 47 -1.98 -3.92 -17.55
CA SER A 47 -2.30 -4.66 -18.77
C SER A 47 -3.56 -4.11 -19.45
N LEU A 48 -4.62 -3.84 -18.70
CA LEU A 48 -5.85 -3.26 -19.25
C LEU A 48 -5.62 -1.87 -19.87
N VAL A 49 -4.83 -1.02 -19.22
CA VAL A 49 -4.41 0.29 -19.77
C VAL A 49 -3.64 0.11 -21.07
N ASN A 50 -2.61 -0.74 -21.07
CA ASN A 50 -1.75 -0.95 -22.24
C ASN A 50 -2.47 -1.66 -23.40
N GLN A 51 -3.42 -2.57 -23.13
CA GLN A 51 -4.29 -3.15 -24.14
C GLN A 51 -5.19 -2.08 -24.78
N THR A 52 -5.77 -1.19 -23.98
CA THR A 52 -6.61 -0.08 -24.48
C THR A 52 -5.79 0.87 -25.36
N ARG A 53 -4.56 1.20 -24.93
CA ARG A 53 -3.64 2.03 -25.69
C ARG A 53 -3.25 1.38 -27.01
N ALA A 54 -2.88 0.10 -26.99
CA ALA A 54 -2.53 -0.65 -28.21
C ALA A 54 -3.71 -0.72 -29.19
N ALA A 55 -4.94 -0.97 -28.70
CA ALA A 55 -6.15 -0.96 -29.51
C ALA A 55 -6.46 0.43 -30.11
N SER A 56 -5.91 1.50 -29.53
CA SER A 56 -6.02 2.87 -30.01
C SER A 56 -4.80 3.34 -30.83
N GLY A 57 -3.89 2.42 -31.20
CA GLY A 57 -2.69 2.73 -31.98
C GLY A 57 -1.59 3.45 -31.20
N LEU A 58 -1.63 3.43 -29.87
CA LEU A 58 -0.64 4.08 -29.00
C LEU A 58 0.37 3.07 -28.46
N GLY A 59 1.59 3.55 -28.19
CA GLY A 59 2.62 2.79 -27.49
C GLY A 59 2.24 2.47 -26.04
N GLN A 60 2.75 1.33 -25.55
CA GLN A 60 2.61 0.93 -24.15
C GLN A 60 3.35 1.89 -23.22
N LEU A 61 2.80 2.10 -22.04
CA LEU A 61 3.47 2.82 -20.96
C LEU A 61 4.41 1.88 -20.22
N ALA A 62 5.63 2.35 -19.95
CA ALA A 62 6.60 1.62 -19.13
C ALA A 62 6.17 1.65 -17.65
N GLY A 63 6.28 0.52 -16.96
CA GLY A 63 6.05 0.47 -15.51
C GLY A 63 7.08 1.30 -14.73
N ASN A 64 6.65 1.93 -13.65
CA ASN A 64 7.50 2.72 -12.77
C ASN A 64 7.19 2.40 -11.30
N ALA A 65 8.11 1.74 -10.62
CA ALA A 65 7.92 1.27 -9.24
C ALA A 65 7.67 2.40 -8.22
N THR A 66 8.24 3.59 -8.43
CA THR A 66 7.96 4.75 -7.57
C THR A 66 6.50 5.20 -7.72
N LEU A 67 5.99 5.20 -8.95
CA LEU A 67 4.57 5.49 -9.21
C LEU A 67 3.65 4.37 -8.71
N ASP A 68 4.09 3.10 -8.71
CA ASP A 68 3.34 1.99 -8.10
C ASP A 68 3.16 2.21 -6.60
N ILE A 69 4.23 2.59 -5.89
CA ILE A 69 4.18 2.91 -4.45
C ILE A 69 3.25 4.10 -4.20
N LYS A 70 3.33 5.15 -5.03
CA LYS A 70 2.42 6.30 -4.94
C LYS A 70 0.96 5.86 -5.13
N ALA A 71 0.67 5.08 -6.16
CA ALA A 71 -0.68 4.61 -6.48
C ALA A 71 -1.23 3.75 -5.34
N ASP A 72 -0.41 2.88 -4.77
CA ASP A 72 -0.80 1.97 -3.68
C ASP A 72 -1.14 2.71 -2.40
N ASN A 73 -0.26 3.62 -1.96
CA ASN A 73 -0.52 4.49 -0.82
C ASN A 73 -1.82 5.28 -0.98
N TRP A 74 -2.09 5.77 -2.19
CA TRP A 74 -3.33 6.51 -2.44
C TRP A 74 -4.55 5.59 -2.47
N ALA A 75 -4.47 4.41 -3.10
CA ALA A 75 -5.55 3.43 -3.12
C ALA A 75 -5.93 2.96 -1.70
N GLN A 76 -4.93 2.73 -0.83
CA GLN A 76 -5.15 2.44 0.59
C GLN A 76 -5.91 3.58 1.28
N LYS A 77 -5.53 4.84 1.04
CA LYS A 77 -6.22 6.00 1.60
C LYS A 77 -7.68 6.07 1.12
N LEU A 78 -7.92 5.91 -0.18
CA LEU A 78 -9.28 5.96 -0.75
C LEU A 78 -10.18 4.88 -0.14
N ARG A 79 -9.65 3.68 0.03
CA ARG A 79 -10.34 2.60 0.74
C ARG A 79 -10.63 2.97 2.18
N ASN A 80 -9.62 3.40 2.93
CA ASN A 80 -9.75 3.69 4.37
C ASN A 80 -10.74 4.83 4.65
N GLU A 81 -10.80 5.82 3.76
CA GLU A 81 -11.75 6.95 3.85
C GLU A 81 -13.11 6.65 3.23
N CYS A 82 -13.26 5.54 2.52
CA CYS A 82 -14.48 5.22 1.78
C CYS A 82 -14.90 6.31 0.77
N ARG A 83 -13.92 7.03 0.19
CA ARG A 83 -14.20 8.24 -0.56
C ARG A 83 -13.20 8.45 -1.68
N LEU A 84 -13.71 8.69 -2.89
CA LEU A 84 -12.88 9.09 -4.01
C LEU A 84 -12.39 10.53 -3.83
N SER A 85 -11.09 10.73 -4.00
CA SER A 85 -10.47 12.04 -4.11
C SER A 85 -9.16 11.94 -4.89
N HIS A 86 -8.81 13.00 -5.60
CA HIS A 86 -7.51 13.07 -6.26
C HIS A 86 -6.39 13.36 -5.26
N SER A 87 -5.21 12.80 -5.51
CA SER A 87 -4.01 13.13 -4.74
C SER A 87 -3.48 14.51 -5.09
N ARG A 88 -2.53 14.99 -4.29
CA ARG A 88 -1.58 15.98 -4.82
C ARG A 88 -0.66 15.21 -5.76
N LEU A 89 -0.85 15.41 -7.07
CA LEU A 89 -0.22 14.57 -8.09
C LEU A 89 1.30 14.48 -7.95
N ALA A 90 1.98 15.57 -7.57
CA ALA A 90 3.44 15.58 -7.39
C ALA A 90 3.93 14.77 -6.19
N ASP A 91 3.11 14.57 -5.14
CA ASP A 91 3.55 13.91 -3.91
C ASP A 91 3.84 12.43 -4.17
N GLY A 92 5.09 12.01 -3.96
CA GLY A 92 5.54 10.63 -4.21
C GLY A 92 5.80 10.30 -5.68
N ALA A 93 5.66 11.25 -6.62
CA ALA A 93 6.16 11.08 -7.98
C ALA A 93 7.69 11.30 -8.05
N PRO A 94 8.41 10.71 -9.02
CA PRO A 94 9.82 11.04 -9.27
C PRO A 94 10.04 12.55 -9.48
N GLY A 95 11.25 13.08 -9.26
CA GLY A 95 11.51 14.52 -9.43
C GLY A 95 11.56 15.01 -10.89
N GLU A 96 11.75 14.10 -11.85
CA GLU A 96 11.98 14.41 -13.26
C GLU A 96 10.73 14.13 -14.11
N TRP A 97 9.65 14.88 -13.88
CA TRP A 97 8.44 14.84 -14.71
C TRP A 97 8.19 16.18 -15.41
N ARG A 98 7.62 16.09 -16.62
CA ARG A 98 7.08 17.20 -17.40
C ARG A 98 5.56 17.26 -17.36
N LYS A 99 4.93 16.11 -17.06
CA LYS A 99 3.47 15.97 -16.96
C LYS A 99 3.12 14.79 -16.07
N LEU A 100 2.09 14.96 -15.26
CA LEU A 100 1.47 13.91 -14.46
C LEU A 100 -0.03 13.83 -14.78
N GLY A 101 -0.60 12.65 -14.63
CA GLY A 101 -2.03 12.40 -14.70
C GLY A 101 -2.44 11.36 -13.66
N GLU A 102 -3.71 11.37 -13.26
CA GLU A 102 -4.24 10.43 -12.26
C GLU A 102 -5.67 10.03 -12.60
N ASN A 103 -5.95 8.73 -12.53
CA ASN A 103 -7.30 8.20 -12.44
C ASN A 103 -7.48 7.51 -11.08
N VAL A 104 -8.63 7.72 -10.44
CA VAL A 104 -9.02 7.08 -9.19
C VAL A 104 -10.45 6.57 -9.27
N GLY A 105 -10.72 5.41 -8.68
CA GLY A 105 -12.00 4.74 -8.85
C GLY A 105 -12.12 3.49 -7.99
N TYR A 106 -13.33 2.99 -7.82
CA TYR A 106 -13.59 1.71 -7.16
C TYR A 106 -14.69 0.93 -7.85
N GLY A 107 -14.75 -0.38 -7.60
CA GLY A 107 -15.75 -1.27 -8.19
C GLY A 107 -15.71 -2.67 -7.59
N GLY A 108 -16.48 -3.59 -8.17
CA GLY A 108 -16.49 -4.99 -7.76
C GLY A 108 -15.33 -5.81 -8.34
N THR A 109 -14.75 -5.37 -9.48
CA THR A 109 -13.56 -5.97 -10.08
C THR A 109 -12.67 -4.91 -10.73
N ILE A 110 -11.40 -5.21 -10.94
CA ILE A 110 -10.44 -4.32 -11.62
C ILE A 110 -10.94 -3.99 -13.04
N ALA A 111 -11.40 -5.01 -13.78
CA ALA A 111 -12.00 -4.82 -15.11
C ALA A 111 -13.21 -3.88 -15.11
N GLN A 112 -14.11 -3.98 -14.12
CA GLN A 112 -15.25 -3.07 -13.99
C GLN A 112 -14.81 -1.62 -13.80
N VAL A 113 -13.79 -1.37 -12.95
CA VAL A 113 -13.26 -0.03 -12.74
C VAL A 113 -12.61 0.51 -14.01
N HIS A 114 -11.87 -0.32 -14.73
CA HIS A 114 -11.28 0.06 -16.01
C HIS A 114 -12.35 0.43 -17.05
N THR A 115 -13.40 -0.37 -17.19
CA THR A 115 -14.54 -0.02 -18.06
C THR A 115 -15.18 1.31 -17.65
N ALA A 116 -15.33 1.56 -16.35
CA ALA A 116 -15.85 2.84 -15.85
C ALA A 116 -14.94 4.02 -16.21
N TYR A 117 -13.61 3.85 -16.18
CA TYR A 117 -12.67 4.86 -16.69
C TYR A 117 -12.86 5.12 -18.18
N LEU A 118 -13.03 4.08 -19.00
CA LEU A 118 -13.23 4.25 -20.45
C LEU A 118 -14.56 4.94 -20.78
N ASN A 119 -15.57 4.83 -19.92
CA ASN A 119 -16.85 5.50 -20.07
C ASN A 119 -16.84 6.95 -19.57
N SER A 120 -15.79 7.39 -18.86
CA SER A 120 -15.60 8.77 -18.42
C SER A 120 -14.64 9.50 -19.37
N PRO A 121 -15.06 10.58 -20.05
CA PRO A 121 -14.19 11.30 -20.98
C PRO A 121 -12.86 11.76 -20.38
N GLY A 122 -12.88 12.27 -19.13
CA GLY A 122 -11.67 12.73 -18.44
C GLY A 122 -10.69 11.59 -18.12
N HIS A 123 -11.19 10.47 -17.60
CA HIS A 123 -10.34 9.33 -17.26
C HIS A 123 -9.79 8.63 -18.51
N LYS A 124 -10.63 8.49 -19.55
CA LYS A 124 -10.23 7.98 -20.86
C LYS A 124 -9.15 8.85 -21.50
N ALA A 125 -9.25 10.18 -21.36
CA ALA A 125 -8.24 11.11 -21.89
C ALA A 125 -6.86 10.84 -21.27
N ASN A 126 -6.76 10.58 -19.96
CA ASN A 126 -5.48 10.20 -19.33
C ASN A 126 -4.92 8.88 -19.91
N ILE A 127 -5.76 7.84 -20.03
CA ILE A 127 -5.34 6.52 -20.55
C ILE A 127 -4.82 6.64 -21.99
N LEU A 128 -5.47 7.46 -22.83
CA LEU A 128 -5.17 7.62 -24.25
C LEU A 128 -4.28 8.82 -24.56
N ASP A 129 -3.71 9.47 -23.56
CA ASP A 129 -2.82 10.60 -23.80
C ASP A 129 -1.49 10.08 -24.40
N PRO A 130 -1.13 10.49 -25.64
CA PRO A 130 0.09 10.01 -26.29
C PRO A 130 1.36 10.60 -25.66
N SER A 131 1.25 11.64 -24.82
CA SER A 131 2.41 12.29 -24.21
C SER A 131 2.97 11.53 -23.01
N PHE A 132 2.17 10.67 -22.36
CA PHE A 132 2.65 9.83 -21.27
C PHE A 132 3.51 8.68 -21.80
N THR A 133 4.58 8.38 -21.06
CA THR A 133 5.58 7.35 -21.41
C THR A 133 5.73 6.30 -20.31
N SER A 134 5.31 6.62 -19.09
CA SER A 134 5.39 5.73 -17.94
C SER A 134 4.11 5.76 -17.11
N MET A 135 3.88 4.70 -16.35
CA MET A 135 2.79 4.63 -15.38
C MET A 135 3.18 3.85 -14.13
N GLY A 136 2.46 4.10 -13.05
CA GLY A 136 2.31 3.16 -11.95
C GLY A 136 0.84 2.93 -11.64
N ALA A 137 0.54 1.82 -10.98
CA ALA A 137 -0.82 1.45 -10.65
C ALA A 137 -0.92 0.71 -9.33
N ALA A 138 -2.13 0.67 -8.78
CA ALA A 138 -2.47 -0.19 -7.67
C ALA A 138 -3.94 -0.59 -7.72
N ALA A 139 -4.24 -1.71 -7.07
CA ALA A 139 -5.57 -2.20 -6.79
C ALA A 139 -5.60 -2.71 -5.34
N VAL A 140 -6.32 -2.00 -4.47
CA VAL A 140 -6.38 -2.29 -3.03
C VAL A 140 -7.82 -2.66 -2.67
N TRP A 141 -8.00 -3.83 -2.06
CA TRP A 141 -9.32 -4.31 -1.69
C TRP A 141 -9.69 -3.93 -0.25
N GLY A 142 -10.99 -3.79 -0.01
CA GLY A 142 -11.50 -3.62 1.35
C GLY A 142 -13.00 -3.46 1.45
N MET A 143 -13.47 -3.50 2.69
CA MET A 143 -14.84 -3.19 3.04
C MET A 143 -15.05 -1.68 3.07
N CYS A 144 -16.07 -1.23 2.35
CA CYS A 144 -16.51 0.15 2.36
C CYS A 144 -18.03 0.23 2.23
N ASP A 145 -18.70 0.97 3.13
CA ASP A 145 -20.15 1.09 3.20
C ASP A 145 -20.90 -0.26 3.14
N GLY A 146 -20.34 -1.28 3.81
CA GLY A 146 -20.91 -2.63 3.82
C GLY A 146 -20.71 -3.44 2.54
N GLN A 147 -19.84 -3.01 1.63
CA GLN A 147 -19.52 -3.69 0.37
C GLN A 147 -18.02 -3.95 0.26
N TYR A 148 -17.63 -5.16 -0.14
CA TYR A 148 -16.24 -5.47 -0.46
C TYR A 148 -15.94 -4.99 -1.89
N ARG A 149 -14.98 -4.09 -2.04
CA ARG A 149 -14.67 -3.39 -3.30
C ARG A 149 -13.17 -3.29 -3.51
N VAL A 150 -12.76 -3.19 -4.77
CA VAL A 150 -11.40 -2.80 -5.15
C VAL A 150 -11.36 -1.32 -5.42
N PHE A 151 -10.36 -0.64 -4.87
CA PHE A 151 -10.01 0.73 -5.18
C PHE A 151 -8.79 0.70 -6.09
N THR A 152 -8.89 1.28 -7.30
CA THR A 152 -7.78 1.36 -8.23
C THR A 152 -7.30 2.79 -8.37
N VAL A 153 -5.99 2.94 -8.50
CA VAL A 153 -5.33 4.20 -8.81
C VAL A 153 -4.38 3.97 -9.98
N GLN A 154 -4.43 4.83 -11.00
CA GLN A 154 -3.50 4.87 -12.12
C GLN A 154 -2.79 6.21 -12.06
N VAL A 155 -1.45 6.21 -12.04
CA VAL A 155 -0.65 7.43 -12.13
C VAL A 155 0.13 7.38 -13.43
N PHE A 156 0.00 8.42 -14.24
CA PHE A 156 0.65 8.55 -15.54
C PHE A 156 1.74 9.61 -15.48
N MET A 157 2.85 9.38 -16.17
CA MET A 157 3.98 10.30 -16.17
C MET A 157 4.61 10.44 -17.56
N LYS A 158 5.00 11.67 -17.87
CA LYS A 158 5.97 12.01 -18.90
C LYS A 158 7.21 12.54 -18.19
N SER A 159 8.38 11.96 -18.45
CA SER A 159 9.69 12.50 -18.03
C SER A 159 10.22 13.57 -18.99
#